data_AF-A0A2N0EPF2-F1
#
_entry.id   AF-A0A2N0EPF2-F1
#
_cell.length_a   1.000
_cell.length_b   1.000
_cell.length_c   1.000
_cell.angle_alpha   90.00
_cell.angle_beta   90.00
_cell.angle_gamma   90.00
#
_symmetry.space_group_name_H-M   'P 1'
#
loop_
_entity.id
_entity.type
_entity.pdbx_description
1 polymer ?
#
loop_
_entity_poly.entity_id
_entity_poly.type
_entity_poly.pdbx_seq_one_letter_code
_entity_poly.pdbx_strand_id
1 'polypeptide(L)'
;MTDNKQNIEFEIERIVNSGYLKESNLYQISDFYFDFEKDSYWIINGGIELVFPNGAITFGWKSEFNMFNIITGKFNELYEFDNYKTIKDDGVSKLKTLAGKKVTQVDLKWIEFEVYDPDLEDFVKKETVIEINLEFDSKEKLQIASINYELTVDDQPYNFRNAVDSELLIALNRKFDLNNAG
;
A
#
# COMPACT_ATOMS: atom_id res chain seq x y z
N MET A 1 -1.91 16.85 12.51
CA MET A 1 -0.98 16.22 13.47
C MET A 1 -0.04 15.36 12.65
N THR A 2 1.26 15.54 12.77
CA THR A 2 2.23 14.66 12.10
C THR A 2 2.18 13.34 12.85
N ASP A 3 1.62 12.30 12.23
CA ASP A 3 1.58 10.98 12.86
C ASP A 3 3.00 10.48 13.01
N ASN A 4 3.47 10.42 14.26
CA ASN A 4 4.79 9.88 14.58
C ASN A 4 4.80 8.39 14.24
N LYS A 5 5.89 7.89 13.64
CA LYS A 5 6.14 6.49 13.29
C LYS A 5 5.61 5.48 14.32
N GLN A 6 5.90 5.72 15.61
CA GLN A 6 5.45 4.86 16.71
C GLN A 6 3.92 4.75 16.82
N ASN A 7 3.20 5.85 16.56
CA ASN A 7 1.74 5.86 16.58
C ASN A 7 1.17 5.07 15.40
N ILE A 8 1.75 5.21 14.20
CA ILE A 8 1.32 4.46 13.01
C ILE A 8 1.53 2.96 13.23
N GLU A 9 2.71 2.56 13.72
CA GLU A 9 3.02 1.16 14.03
C GLU A 9 2.05 0.61 15.07
N PHE A 10 1.81 1.34 16.16
CA PHE A 10 0.86 0.95 17.21
C PHE A 10 -0.57 0.80 16.68
N GLU A 11 -1.07 1.74 15.89
CA GLU A 11 -2.44 1.68 15.37
C GLU A 11 -2.62 0.55 14.35
N ILE A 12 -1.62 0.30 13.49
CA ILE A 12 -1.61 -0.85 12.57
C ILE A 12 -1.66 -2.15 13.37
N GLU A 13 -0.80 -2.31 14.38
CA GLU A 13 -0.80 -3.49 15.25
C GLU A 13 -2.13 -3.66 15.97
N ARG A 14 -2.71 -2.57 16.50
CA ARG A 14 -4.02 -2.59 17.19
C ARG A 14 -5.14 -3.05 16.25
N ILE A 15 -5.15 -2.57 15.01
CA ILE A 15 -6.15 -2.94 14.01
C ILE A 15 -5.97 -4.40 13.57
N VAL A 16 -4.75 -4.81 13.23
CA VAL A 16 -4.43 -6.20 12.84
C VAL A 16 -4.79 -7.18 13.96
N ASN A 17 -4.44 -6.87 15.21
CA ASN A 17 -4.72 -7.74 16.35
C ASN A 17 -6.21 -7.81 16.73
N SER A 18 -7.06 -6.97 16.14
CA SER A 18 -8.50 -6.97 16.42
C SER A 18 -9.25 -8.20 15.91
N GLY A 19 -8.66 -8.96 14.98
CA GLY A 19 -9.21 -10.25 14.56
C GLY A 19 -8.86 -10.60 13.11
N TYR A 20 -9.76 -11.34 12.47
CA TYR A 20 -9.60 -11.79 11.10
C TYR A 20 -9.81 -10.63 10.12
N LEU A 21 -9.05 -10.64 9.02
CA LEU A 21 -9.30 -9.75 7.89
C LEU A 21 -10.72 -10.01 7.37
N LYS A 22 -11.53 -8.96 7.27
CA LYS A 22 -12.90 -9.04 6.76
C LYS A 22 -12.91 -8.90 5.25
N GLU A 23 -12.22 -7.89 4.74
CA GLU A 23 -12.25 -7.51 3.34
C GLU A 23 -10.90 -6.94 2.90
N SER A 24 -10.58 -7.14 1.63
CA SER A 24 -9.46 -6.51 0.93
C SER A 24 -10.01 -5.84 -0.33
N ASN A 25 -9.83 -4.53 -0.47
CA ASN A 25 -10.38 -3.74 -1.57
C ASN A 25 -9.25 -3.02 -2.30
N LEU A 26 -9.20 -3.14 -3.62
CA LEU A 26 -8.30 -2.34 -4.45
C LEU A 26 -9.07 -1.19 -5.08
N TYR A 27 -8.45 -0.02 -5.06
CA TYR A 27 -8.96 1.21 -5.64
C TYR A 27 -8.01 1.67 -6.71
N GLN A 28 -8.55 2.22 -7.78
CA GLN A 28 -7.82 2.71 -8.92
C GLN A 28 -8.28 4.14 -9.23
N ILE A 29 -7.33 5.05 -9.42
CA ILE A 29 -7.55 6.47 -9.69
C ILE A 29 -7.39 6.80 -11.17
N SER A 30 -6.48 6.09 -11.87
CA SER A 30 -6.20 6.28 -13.30
C SER A 30 -6.69 5.08 -14.10
N ASP A 31 -7.00 5.21 -15.38
CA ASP A 31 -7.43 4.05 -16.19
C ASP A 31 -6.29 3.05 -16.50
N PHE A 32 -5.04 3.38 -16.18
CA PHE A 32 -3.90 2.47 -16.32
C PHE A 32 -3.72 1.61 -15.07
N TYR A 33 -3.69 0.29 -15.26
CA TYR A 33 -3.23 -0.69 -14.27
C TYR A 33 -2.67 -1.90 -15.00
N PHE A 34 -1.71 -2.58 -14.35
CA PHE A 34 -1.20 -3.84 -14.84
C PHE A 34 -1.68 -4.97 -13.94
N ASP A 35 -2.43 -5.89 -14.54
CA ASP A 35 -2.94 -7.08 -13.89
C ASP A 35 -2.10 -8.29 -14.29
N PHE A 36 -1.38 -8.85 -13.32
CA PHE A 36 -0.64 -10.09 -13.48
C PHE A 36 -1.24 -11.17 -12.56
N GLU A 37 -2.57 -11.32 -12.60
CA GLU A 37 -3.30 -12.23 -11.72
C GLU A 37 -2.72 -13.64 -11.74
N LYS A 38 -2.28 -14.16 -12.90
CA LYS A 38 -1.62 -15.48 -13.00
C LYS A 38 -0.43 -15.62 -12.04
N ASP A 39 0.34 -14.55 -11.92
CA ASP A 39 1.53 -14.44 -11.08
C ASP A 39 1.25 -13.85 -9.70
N SER A 40 -0.02 -13.61 -9.37
CA SER A 40 -0.51 -13.14 -8.07
C SER A 40 0.05 -11.77 -7.66
N TYR A 41 0.21 -10.86 -8.62
CA TYR A 41 0.57 -9.47 -8.31
C TYR A 41 -0.14 -8.47 -9.22
N TRP A 42 -0.26 -7.24 -8.72
CA TRP A 42 -0.92 -6.11 -9.36
C TRP A 42 -0.04 -4.88 -9.21
N ILE A 43 -0.05 -4.04 -10.25
CA ILE A 43 0.54 -2.70 -10.18
C ILE A 43 -0.57 -1.72 -10.51
N ILE A 44 -0.88 -0.84 -9.56
CA ILE A 44 -2.01 0.08 -9.65
C ILE A 44 -1.59 1.51 -9.31
N ASN A 45 -2.24 2.47 -9.96
CA ASN A 45 -2.27 3.84 -9.51
C ASN A 45 -3.56 4.07 -8.72
N GLY A 46 -3.46 4.05 -7.38
CA GLY A 46 -4.62 4.00 -6.50
C GLY A 46 -4.28 3.60 -5.07
N GLY A 47 -4.88 2.52 -4.56
CA GLY A 47 -4.58 2.02 -3.22
C GLY A 47 -5.22 0.69 -2.87
N ILE A 48 -4.82 0.14 -1.74
CA ILE A 48 -5.41 -1.04 -1.11
C ILE A 48 -5.94 -0.66 0.28
N GLU A 49 -7.16 -1.10 0.57
CA GLU A 49 -7.77 -1.05 1.90
C GLU A 49 -7.93 -2.47 2.44
N LEU A 50 -7.43 -2.70 3.66
CA LEU A 50 -7.57 -3.94 4.40
C LEU A 50 -8.47 -3.69 5.62
N VAL A 51 -9.65 -4.28 5.64
CA VAL A 51 -10.68 -4.03 6.66
C VAL A 51 -10.62 -5.11 7.74
N PHE A 52 -10.51 -4.69 8.99
CA PHE A 52 -10.48 -5.53 10.20
C PHE A 52 -11.64 -5.16 11.15
N PRO A 53 -11.86 -5.90 12.25
CA PRO A 53 -12.91 -5.58 13.21
C PRO A 53 -12.85 -4.17 13.79
N ASN A 54 -11.67 -3.66 14.12
CA ASN A 54 -11.51 -2.36 14.79
C ASN A 54 -11.07 -1.21 13.89
N GLY A 55 -11.06 -1.39 12.56
CA GLY A 55 -10.65 -0.34 11.63
C GLY A 55 -10.18 -0.89 10.29
N ALA A 56 -9.67 0.02 9.46
CA ALA A 56 -9.05 -0.32 8.19
C ALA A 56 -7.60 0.19 8.17
N ILE A 57 -6.75 -0.51 7.42
CA ILE A 57 -5.41 -0.06 7.05
C ILE A 57 -5.47 0.21 5.56
N THR A 58 -5.17 1.44 5.17
CA THR A 58 -5.17 1.84 3.76
C THR A 58 -3.77 2.29 3.38
N PHE A 59 -3.24 1.71 2.30
CA PHE A 59 -2.03 2.19 1.64
C PHE A 59 -2.41 2.63 0.21
N GLY A 60 -2.25 3.91 -0.10
CA GLY A 60 -2.65 4.45 -1.39
C GLY A 60 -2.13 5.86 -1.63
N TRP A 61 -2.50 6.41 -2.78
CA TRP A 61 -2.12 7.76 -3.19
C TRP A 61 -2.78 8.81 -2.31
N LYS A 62 -1.98 9.66 -1.67
CA LYS A 62 -2.46 10.82 -0.90
C LYS A 62 -2.31 12.10 -1.73
N SER A 63 -3.44 12.69 -2.10
CA SER A 63 -3.51 13.87 -2.98
C SER A 63 -2.78 15.10 -2.42
N GLU A 64 -2.87 15.33 -1.11
CA GLU A 64 -2.26 16.48 -0.42
C GLU A 64 -0.74 16.54 -0.63
N PHE A 65 -0.07 15.37 -0.68
CA PHE A 65 1.38 15.27 -0.73
C PHE A 65 1.92 14.76 -2.06
N ASN A 66 1.04 14.39 -3.00
CA ASN A 66 1.42 13.73 -4.26
C ASN A 66 2.37 12.54 -4.05
N MET A 67 2.07 11.72 -3.05
CA MET A 67 2.84 10.52 -2.74
C MET A 67 1.93 9.45 -2.14
N PHE A 68 2.36 8.19 -2.24
CA PHE A 68 1.76 7.10 -1.52
C PHE A 68 2.01 7.22 -0.02
N ASN A 69 0.97 6.95 0.76
CA ASN A 69 1.03 7.01 2.21
C ASN A 69 0.13 5.93 2.82
N ILE A 70 0.43 5.56 4.07
CA ILE A 70 -0.41 4.66 4.87
C ILE A 70 -1.24 5.48 5.86
N ILE A 71 -2.51 5.09 6.04
CA ILE A 71 -3.36 5.60 7.11
C ILE A 71 -4.13 4.46 7.78
N THR A 72 -4.54 4.70 9.01
CA THR A 72 -5.51 3.87 9.73
C THR A 72 -6.91 4.45 9.55
N GLY A 73 -7.51 4.17 8.41
CA GLY A 73 -8.75 4.77 7.95
C GLY A 73 -9.16 4.19 6.61
N LYS A 74 -10.27 4.67 6.07
CA LYS A 74 -10.77 4.23 4.76
C LYS A 74 -10.06 4.91 3.59
N PHE A 75 -10.14 4.33 2.40
CA PHE A 75 -9.53 4.90 1.20
C PHE A 75 -10.00 6.33 0.88
N ASN A 76 -11.28 6.64 1.11
CA ASN A 76 -11.84 7.98 0.90
C ASN A 76 -11.39 9.02 1.95
N GLU A 77 -10.74 8.60 3.03
CA GLU A 77 -10.07 9.51 3.98
C GLU A 77 -8.64 9.83 3.53
N LEU A 78 -8.05 8.97 2.68
CA LEU A 78 -6.72 9.14 2.10
C LEU A 78 -6.76 9.96 0.79
N TYR A 79 -7.76 9.68 -0.03
CA TYR A 79 -7.93 10.26 -1.36
C TYR A 79 -9.26 11.03 -1.42
N GLU A 80 -9.15 12.36 -1.44
CA GLU A 80 -10.27 13.29 -1.25
C GLU A 80 -11.20 13.42 -2.46
N PHE A 81 -10.82 12.88 -3.61
CA PHE A 81 -11.59 13.01 -4.85
C PHE A 81 -12.46 11.77 -5.10
N ASP A 82 -13.69 11.98 -5.57
CA ASP A 82 -14.66 10.90 -5.82
C ASP A 82 -14.51 10.22 -7.21
N ASN A 83 -13.36 10.34 -7.87
CA ASN A 83 -13.10 9.77 -9.20
C ASN A 83 -12.42 8.40 -9.19
N TYR A 84 -12.18 7.81 -8.02
CA TYR A 84 -11.64 6.46 -7.93
C TYR A 84 -12.70 5.39 -8.23
N LYS A 85 -12.25 4.23 -8.68
CA LYS A 85 -13.06 3.04 -8.92
C LYS A 85 -12.54 1.89 -8.07
N THR A 86 -13.43 1.11 -7.49
CA THR A 86 -13.06 -0.17 -6.87
C THR A 86 -12.88 -1.22 -7.96
N ILE A 87 -11.74 -1.91 -7.98
CA ILE A 87 -11.48 -3.00 -8.91
C ILE A 87 -12.41 -4.16 -8.55
N LYS A 88 -13.12 -4.69 -9.56
CA LYS A 88 -14.10 -5.76 -9.38
C LYS A 88 -13.43 -7.07 -8.99
N ASP A 89 -14.21 -7.95 -8.35
CA ASP A 89 -13.73 -9.19 -7.75
C ASP A 89 -13.05 -10.16 -8.72
N ASP A 90 -13.40 -10.11 -10.01
CA ASP A 90 -12.79 -10.94 -11.04
C ASP A 90 -11.32 -10.60 -11.28
N GLY A 91 -10.92 -9.34 -11.18
CA GLY A 91 -9.52 -8.92 -11.35
C GLY A 91 -8.64 -9.12 -10.10
N VAL A 92 -9.23 -9.39 -8.93
CA VAL A 92 -8.51 -9.48 -7.64
C VAL A 92 -8.91 -10.70 -6.83
N SER A 93 -9.42 -11.73 -7.50
CA SER A 93 -10.04 -12.91 -6.87
C SER A 93 -9.13 -13.58 -5.84
N LYS A 94 -7.83 -13.66 -6.15
CA LYS A 94 -6.79 -14.20 -5.27
C LYS A 94 -6.63 -13.41 -3.97
N LEU A 95 -6.69 -12.08 -4.01
CA LEU A 95 -6.61 -11.24 -2.80
C LEU A 95 -7.82 -11.41 -1.89
N LYS A 96 -9.01 -11.64 -2.48
CA LYS A 96 -10.25 -11.86 -1.72
C LYS A 96 -10.19 -13.14 -0.88
N THR A 97 -9.36 -14.12 -1.27
CA THR A 97 -9.14 -15.33 -0.46
C THR A 97 -8.52 -15.05 0.91
N LEU A 98 -7.94 -13.87 1.14
CA LEU A 98 -7.39 -13.49 2.44
C LEU A 98 -8.48 -13.20 3.50
N ALA A 99 -9.72 -12.96 3.07
CA ALA A 99 -10.83 -12.77 4.00
C ALA A 99 -11.01 -14.00 4.89
N GLY A 100 -11.24 -13.76 6.18
CA GLY A 100 -11.36 -14.80 7.21
C GLY A 100 -10.02 -15.32 7.76
N LYS A 101 -8.88 -14.79 7.31
CA LYS A 101 -7.55 -15.16 7.81
C LYS A 101 -7.02 -14.15 8.80
N LYS A 102 -6.18 -14.59 9.74
CA LYS A 102 -5.59 -13.72 10.76
C LYS A 102 -4.17 -13.34 10.36
N VAL A 103 -3.82 -12.07 10.43
CA VAL A 103 -2.42 -11.64 10.29
C VAL A 103 -1.66 -12.02 11.56
N THR A 104 -0.53 -12.69 11.39
CA THR A 104 0.37 -13.15 12.47
C THR A 104 1.66 -12.35 12.56
N GLN A 105 2.05 -11.66 11.49
CA GLN A 105 3.23 -10.81 11.45
C GLN A 105 2.98 -9.60 10.56
N VAL A 106 3.45 -8.45 11.01
CA VAL A 106 3.50 -7.19 10.27
C VAL A 106 4.95 -6.73 10.23
N ASP A 107 5.44 -6.35 9.06
CA ASP A 107 6.76 -5.75 8.87
C ASP A 107 6.59 -4.50 8.01
N LEU A 108 7.12 -3.37 8.50
CA LEU A 108 6.97 -2.06 7.90
C LEU A 108 8.35 -1.52 7.50
N LYS A 109 8.50 -1.17 6.24
CA LYS A 109 9.67 -0.48 5.72
C LYS A 109 9.37 1.01 5.65
N TRP A 110 10.21 1.80 6.29
CA TRP A 110 10.12 3.25 6.33
C TRP A 110 11.17 3.89 5.43
N ILE A 111 10.85 5.06 4.88
CA ILE A 111 11.80 5.95 4.23
C ILE A 111 11.74 7.32 4.87
N GLU A 112 12.88 8.01 4.92
CA GLU A 112 12.98 9.42 5.28
C GLU A 112 13.05 10.24 3.99
N PHE A 113 12.33 11.35 3.92
CA PHE A 113 12.36 12.30 2.82
C PHE A 113 12.27 13.72 3.34
N GLU A 114 12.72 14.68 2.53
CA GLU A 114 12.62 16.10 2.85
C GLU A 114 11.40 16.70 2.17
N VAL A 115 10.61 17.46 2.92
CA VAL A 115 9.50 18.25 2.40
C VAL A 115 9.64 19.69 2.86
N TYR A 116 9.30 20.62 1.98
CA TYR A 116 9.27 22.02 2.32
C TYR A 116 8.11 22.31 3.29
N ASP A 117 8.43 22.88 4.45
CA ASP A 117 7.47 23.33 5.43
C ASP A 117 7.29 24.86 5.31
N PRO A 118 6.13 25.34 4.85
CA PRO A 118 5.91 26.77 4.64
C PRO A 118 5.85 27.57 5.96
N ASP A 119 5.54 26.94 7.09
CA ASP A 119 5.48 27.64 8.39
C ASP A 119 6.88 27.88 8.97
N LEU A 120 7.82 27.00 8.65
CA LEU A 120 9.22 27.10 9.06
C LEU A 120 10.12 27.75 8.01
N GLU A 121 9.60 27.95 6.79
CA GLU A 121 10.35 28.39 5.60
C GLU A 121 11.61 27.53 5.35
N ASP A 122 11.55 26.23 5.66
CA ASP A 122 12.69 25.31 5.60
C ASP A 122 12.26 23.89 5.18
N PHE A 123 13.22 23.07 4.76
CA PHE A 123 13.00 21.65 4.52
C PHE A 123 13.05 20.88 5.83
N VAL A 124 12.00 20.11 6.09
CA VAL A 124 11.93 19.20 7.24
C VAL A 124 11.96 17.75 6.79
N LYS A 125 12.64 16.93 7.58
CA LYS A 125 12.64 15.48 7.42
C LYS A 125 11.31 14.92 7.88
N LYS A 126 10.68 14.13 7.04
CA LYS A 126 9.50 13.32 7.37
C LYS A 126 9.78 11.86 7.07
N GLU A 127 9.11 10.99 7.80
CA GLU A 127 9.13 9.56 7.56
C GLU A 127 7.77 9.13 6.98
N THR A 128 7.79 8.17 6.05
CA THR A 128 6.58 7.49 5.59
C THR A 128 6.84 6.01 5.36
N VAL A 129 5.78 5.20 5.40
CA VAL A 129 5.83 3.77 5.07
C VAL A 129 5.90 3.65 3.55
N ILE A 130 6.94 2.97 3.07
CA ILE A 130 7.13 2.71 1.64
C ILE A 130 6.78 1.26 1.26
N GLU A 131 6.72 0.37 2.24
CA GLU A 131 6.34 -1.03 2.05
C GLU A 131 5.79 -1.63 3.36
N ILE A 132 4.75 -2.45 3.24
CA ILE A 132 4.20 -3.28 4.31
C ILE A 132 4.17 -4.73 3.84
N ASN A 133 4.68 -5.61 4.70
CA ASN A 133 4.67 -7.06 4.52
C ASN A 133 3.82 -7.68 5.63
N LEU A 134 2.81 -8.47 5.23
CA LEU A 134 1.93 -9.18 6.14
C LEU A 134 2.10 -10.70 5.95
N GLU A 135 2.26 -11.45 7.04
CA GLU A 135 2.13 -12.92 7.04
C GLU A 135 0.85 -13.32 7.76
N PHE A 136 0.05 -14.17 7.12
CA PHE A 136 -1.18 -14.71 7.66
C PHE A 136 -0.96 -16.06 8.37
N ASP A 137 -1.89 -16.45 9.23
CA ASP A 137 -1.91 -17.75 9.92
C ASP A 137 -1.90 -18.95 8.95
N SER A 138 -2.46 -18.76 7.76
CA SER A 138 -2.41 -19.69 6.63
C SER A 138 -1.04 -19.82 5.95
N LYS A 139 -0.04 -19.04 6.38
CA LYS A 139 1.29 -18.88 5.75
C LYS A 139 1.32 -18.10 4.44
N GLU A 140 0.20 -17.56 4.02
CA GLU A 140 0.18 -16.62 2.90
C GLU A 140 0.87 -15.30 3.26
N LYS A 141 1.47 -14.66 2.27
CA LYS A 141 2.23 -13.42 2.44
C LYS A 141 1.72 -12.35 1.49
N LEU A 142 1.44 -11.17 2.01
CA LEU A 142 1.03 -10.01 1.23
C LEU A 142 2.11 -8.94 1.34
N GLN A 143 2.72 -8.57 0.22
CA GLN A 143 3.60 -7.42 0.10
C GLN A 143 2.81 -6.29 -0.57
N ILE A 144 2.83 -5.10 0.01
CA ILE A 144 2.29 -3.88 -0.59
C ILE A 144 3.39 -2.84 -0.53
N ALA A 145 3.78 -2.27 -1.67
CA ALA A 145 4.89 -1.33 -1.72
C ALA A 145 4.66 -0.24 -2.75
N SER A 146 5.06 0.98 -2.41
CA SER A 146 5.16 2.06 -3.38
C SER A 146 6.45 1.88 -4.19
N ILE A 147 6.32 1.81 -5.52
CA ILE A 147 7.38 1.39 -6.43
C ILE A 147 7.49 2.28 -7.67
N ASN A 148 8.68 2.24 -8.25
CA ASN A 148 8.96 2.57 -9.65
C ASN A 148 9.59 1.34 -10.32
N TYR A 149 9.51 1.24 -11.64
CA TYR A 149 10.01 0.11 -12.43
C TYR A 149 10.29 0.54 -13.88
N GLU A 150 10.97 -0.32 -14.61
CA GLU A 150 11.23 -0.16 -16.03
C GLU A 150 10.29 -1.09 -16.82
N LEU A 151 9.92 -0.70 -18.04
CA LEU A 151 9.12 -1.52 -18.95
C LEU A 151 10.02 -2.11 -20.04
N THR A 152 9.88 -3.40 -20.27
CA THR A 152 10.49 -4.05 -21.44
C THR A 152 9.80 -3.59 -22.73
N VAL A 153 10.33 -4.01 -23.89
CA VAL A 153 9.71 -3.75 -25.20
C VAL A 153 8.31 -4.35 -25.32
N ASP A 154 8.00 -5.40 -24.54
CA ASP A 154 6.69 -6.07 -24.51
C ASP A 154 5.82 -5.60 -23.32
N ASP A 155 6.07 -4.40 -22.82
CA ASP A 155 5.35 -3.76 -21.70
C ASP A 155 5.33 -4.60 -20.40
N GLN A 156 6.33 -5.47 -20.21
CA GLN A 156 6.51 -6.21 -18.95
C GLN A 156 7.34 -5.38 -17.96
N PRO A 157 6.88 -5.23 -16.70
CA PRO A 157 7.60 -4.49 -15.67
C PRO A 157 8.80 -5.30 -15.14
N TYR A 158 9.93 -4.63 -14.95
CA TYR A 158 11.16 -5.17 -14.37
C TYR A 158 11.92 -4.09 -13.60
N ASN A 159 13.03 -4.46 -12.93
CA ASN A 159 13.85 -3.51 -12.15
C ASN A 159 13.04 -2.68 -11.12
N PHE A 160 12.20 -3.36 -10.32
CA PHE A 160 11.40 -2.74 -9.28
C PHE A 160 12.26 -2.06 -8.19
N ARG A 161 11.88 -0.84 -7.80
CA ARG A 161 12.55 -0.03 -6.78
C ARG A 161 11.51 0.67 -5.94
N ASN A 162 11.78 0.89 -4.66
CA ASN A 162 10.90 1.70 -3.82
C ASN A 162 10.94 3.16 -4.30
N ALA A 163 9.77 3.75 -4.52
CA ALA A 163 9.60 5.17 -4.86
C ALA A 163 8.25 5.63 -4.31
N VAL A 164 8.17 6.82 -3.72
CA VAL A 164 6.95 7.29 -3.04
C VAL A 164 5.91 7.90 -3.98
N ASP A 165 6.26 8.17 -5.23
CA ASP A 165 5.54 9.09 -6.13
C ASP A 165 5.11 8.46 -7.46
N SER A 166 5.18 7.14 -7.59
CA SER A 166 4.97 6.43 -8.86
C SER A 166 3.74 5.52 -8.84
N GLU A 167 3.87 4.24 -8.45
CA GLU A 167 2.75 3.28 -8.46
C GLU A 167 2.78 2.35 -7.25
N LEU A 168 1.70 1.60 -7.02
CA LEU A 168 1.60 0.65 -5.92
C LEU A 168 1.68 -0.79 -6.42
N LEU A 169 2.68 -1.53 -5.96
CA LEU A 169 2.79 -2.98 -6.08
C LEU A 169 1.98 -3.65 -4.98
N ILE A 170 1.18 -4.63 -5.35
CA ILE A 170 0.50 -5.54 -4.42
C ILE A 170 0.83 -6.96 -4.88
N ALA A 171 1.46 -7.77 -4.04
CA ALA A 171 1.89 -9.11 -4.39
C ALA A 171 1.51 -10.13 -3.31
N LEU A 172 0.85 -11.21 -3.73
CA LEU A 172 0.41 -12.31 -2.88
C LEU A 172 1.29 -13.54 -3.12
N ASN A 173 1.89 -14.06 -2.05
CA ASN A 173 2.79 -15.21 -2.02
C ASN A 173 4.03 -15.09 -2.92
N ARG A 174 4.34 -13.86 -3.33
CA ARG A 174 5.50 -13.50 -4.12
C ARG A 174 6.14 -12.27 -3.48
N LYS A 175 7.43 -12.38 -3.19
CA LYS A 175 8.23 -11.25 -2.67
C LYS A 175 9.06 -10.67 -3.81
N PHE A 176 8.97 -9.36 -3.98
CA PHE A 176 9.85 -8.58 -4.83
C PHE A 176 10.93 -7.95 -3.95
N ASP A 177 12.18 -8.09 -4.36
CA ASP A 177 13.30 -7.43 -3.69
C ASP A 177 13.37 -5.98 -4.19
N LEU A 178 12.99 -5.06 -3.30
CA LEU A 178 12.91 -3.64 -3.61
C LEU A 178 14.12 -2.91 -3.04
N ASN A 179 14.96 -2.39 -3.94
CA ASN A 179 16.02 -1.45 -3.58
C ASN A 179 15.44 -0.04 -3.48
N ASN A 180 16.01 0.82 -2.63
CA ASN A 180 15.62 2.22 -2.61
C ASN A 180 16.01 2.86 -3.96
N ALA A 181 15.07 3.56 -4.60
CA ALA A 181 15.45 4.47 -5.67
C ALA A 181 16.35 5.56 -5.06
N GLY A 182 17.56 5.70 -5.59
CA GLY A 182 18.52 6.72 -5.15
C GLY A 182 18.20 8.10 -5.68
#